data_AF-A0A2N3EL59-F1
#
_entry.id   AF-A0A2N3EL59-F1
#
_cell.length_a   1.000
_cell.length_b   1.000
_cell.length_c   1.000
_cell.angle_alpha   90.00
_cell.angle_beta   90.00
_cell.angle_gamma   90.00
#
_symmetry.space_group_name_H-M   'P 1'
#
loop_
_entity.id
_entity.type
_entity.pdbx_description
1 polymer ?
#
loop_
_entity_poly.entity_id
_entity_poly.type
_entity_poly.pdbx_seq_one_letter_code
_entity_poly.pdbx_strand_id
1 'polypeptide(L)'
;AFMAVHRAEGSHAGGVHFEMTGQNVTECIGGAQAITETQLGNRYHTHCDPRLNANQSLELAFLIAEGLKKERAEIRREHPVALGAW
;
A
#
# COMPACT_ATOMS: atom_id res chain seq x y z
N ALA A 1 0.55 10.24 -1.23
CA ALA A 1 0.26 11.33 -0.27
C ALA A 1 0.87 11.05 1.11
N PHE A 2 0.40 10.01 1.82
CA PHE A 2 0.87 9.64 3.18
C PHE A 2 2.40 9.69 3.38
N MET A 3 3.16 8.88 2.62
CA MET A 3 4.65 8.86 2.70
C MET A 3 5.31 10.20 2.31
N ALA A 4 4.68 10.96 1.40
CA ALA A 4 5.23 12.24 0.95
C ALA A 4 5.10 13.32 2.02
N VAL A 5 3.98 13.33 2.76
CA VAL A 5 3.79 14.21 3.92
C VAL A 5 4.79 13.87 5.01
N HIS A 6 4.93 12.59 5.37
CA HIS A 6 5.92 12.18 6.37
C HIS A 6 7.34 12.62 6.02
N ARG A 7 7.74 12.47 4.74
CA ARG A 7 9.02 12.96 4.22
C ARG A 7 9.18 14.47 4.34
N ALA A 8 8.16 15.23 3.95
CA ALA A 8 8.19 16.70 4.00
C ALA A 8 8.31 17.21 5.44
N GLU A 9 7.67 16.53 6.39
CA GLU A 9 7.67 16.90 7.81
C GLU A 9 8.80 16.25 8.62
N GLY A 10 9.70 15.49 7.99
CA GLY A 10 10.79 14.78 8.68
C GLY A 10 10.33 13.74 9.70
N SER A 11 9.11 13.23 9.56
CA SER A 11 8.50 12.26 10.47
C SER A 11 8.49 10.85 9.87
N HIS A 12 8.34 9.82 10.72
CA HIS A 12 8.37 8.44 10.28
C HIS A 12 6.99 7.90 9.89
N ALA A 13 6.85 7.40 8.66
CA ALA A 13 5.65 6.71 8.18
C ALA A 13 5.52 5.31 8.82
N GLY A 14 5.01 5.25 10.05
CA GLY A 14 5.09 4.07 10.92
C GLY A 14 4.19 2.87 10.56
N GLY A 15 3.22 3.03 9.67
CA GLY A 15 2.35 1.92 9.28
C GLY A 15 1.14 2.35 8.47
N VAL A 16 0.41 1.35 7.99
CA VAL A 16 -0.84 1.48 7.24
C VAL A 16 -1.85 0.48 7.77
N HIS A 17 -3.14 0.80 7.64
CA HIS A 17 -4.24 -0.05 8.06
C HIS A 17 -5.24 -0.18 6.92
N PHE A 18 -5.62 -1.42 6.57
CA PHE A 18 -6.55 -1.71 5.48
C PHE A 18 -7.55 -2.78 5.89
N GLU A 19 -8.76 -2.70 5.35
CA GLU A 19 -9.71 -3.81 5.38
C GLU A 19 -9.48 -4.73 4.17
N MET A 20 -9.23 -6.01 4.43
CA MET A 20 -8.87 -6.96 3.38
C MET A 20 -9.42 -8.36 3.66
N THR A 21 -9.50 -9.17 2.61
CA THR A 21 -9.83 -10.58 2.69
C THR A 21 -9.01 -11.39 1.69
N GLY A 22 -8.60 -12.60 2.08
CA GLY A 22 -7.94 -13.56 1.17
C GLY A 22 -8.89 -14.17 0.13
N GLN A 23 -10.19 -13.85 0.20
CA GLN A 23 -11.20 -14.34 -0.72
C GLN A 23 -11.17 -13.56 -2.05
N ASN A 24 -11.53 -14.24 -3.14
CA ASN A 24 -11.73 -13.60 -4.44
C ASN A 24 -13.10 -12.88 -4.45
N VAL A 25 -13.14 -11.68 -3.88
CA VAL A 25 -14.31 -10.79 -3.81
C VAL A 25 -14.19 -9.64 -4.81
N THR A 26 -15.33 -9.05 -5.15
CA THR A 26 -15.45 -7.86 -6.00
C THR A 26 -16.07 -6.73 -5.20
N GLU A 27 -15.40 -6.31 -4.14
CA GLU A 27 -15.90 -5.30 -3.20
C GLU A 27 -15.32 -3.90 -3.51
N CYS A 28 -14.06 -3.82 -3.95
CA CYS A 28 -13.41 -2.57 -4.39
C CYS A 28 -13.20 -2.55 -5.92
N ILE A 29 -13.44 -1.39 -6.54
CA ILE A 29 -13.17 -1.16 -7.97
C ILE A 29 -11.66 -0.99 -8.26
N GLY A 30 -11.27 -1.21 -9.51
CA GLY A 30 -9.88 -1.04 -9.98
C GLY A 30 -8.95 -2.20 -9.63
N GLY A 31 -7.71 -1.86 -9.28
CA GLY A 31 -6.59 -2.80 -9.17
C GLY A 31 -6.18 -3.40 -10.52
N ALA A 32 -5.20 -4.30 -10.52
CA ALA A 32 -4.70 -4.96 -11.72
C ALA A 32 -5.77 -5.79 -12.45
N GLN A 33 -6.83 -6.22 -11.75
CA GLN A 33 -7.96 -6.93 -12.34
C GLN A 33 -9.00 -6.01 -13.01
N ALA A 34 -8.83 -4.68 -12.88
CA ALA A 34 -9.72 -3.66 -13.44
C ALA A 34 -11.21 -3.90 -13.11
N ILE A 35 -11.52 -4.16 -11.83
CA ILE A 35 -12.89 -4.40 -11.37
C ILE A 35 -13.73 -3.15 -11.63
N THR A 36 -14.81 -3.29 -12.41
CA THR A 36 -15.75 -2.21 -12.71
C THR A 36 -16.91 -2.19 -11.70
N GLU A 37 -17.65 -1.08 -11.65
CA GLU A 37 -18.86 -0.97 -10.81
C GLU A 37 -19.88 -2.06 -11.11
N THR A 38 -20.06 -2.42 -12.40
CA THR A 38 -20.99 -3.47 -12.82
C THR A 38 -20.60 -4.86 -12.31
N GLN A 39 -19.32 -5.08 -11.97
CA GLN A 39 -18.83 -6.34 -11.45
C GLN A 39 -19.00 -6.47 -9.93
N LEU A 40 -19.35 -5.40 -9.21
CA LEU A 40 -19.45 -5.43 -7.75
C LEU A 40 -20.50 -6.45 -7.27
N GLY A 41 -21.66 -6.51 -7.93
CA GLY A 41 -22.75 -7.41 -7.59
C GLY A 41 -22.45 -8.91 -7.73
N ASN A 42 -21.32 -9.30 -8.31
CA ASN A 42 -20.97 -10.71 -8.52
C ASN A 42 -20.57 -11.43 -7.23
N ARG A 43 -19.78 -10.76 -6.38
CA ARG A 43 -19.16 -11.35 -5.18
C ARG A 43 -19.00 -10.32 -4.06
N TYR A 44 -20.01 -9.49 -3.84
CA TYR A 44 -20.07 -8.58 -2.69
C TYR A 44 -20.58 -9.37 -1.47
N HIS A 45 -19.69 -9.75 -0.55
CA HIS A 45 -20.01 -10.70 0.53
C HIS A 45 -20.01 -10.08 1.94
N THR A 46 -19.82 -8.77 2.04
CA THR A 46 -19.85 -8.03 3.30
C THR A 46 -21.09 -7.16 3.39
N HIS A 47 -21.64 -7.03 4.59
CA HIS A 47 -22.64 -6.01 4.92
C HIS A 47 -21.99 -4.74 5.50
N CYS A 48 -20.68 -4.78 5.74
CA CYS A 48 -19.85 -3.67 6.20
C CYS A 48 -19.19 -2.98 4.99
N ASP A 49 -18.12 -2.23 5.25
CA ASP A 49 -17.33 -1.56 4.20
C ASP A 49 -16.69 -2.57 3.23
N PRO A 50 -16.51 -2.18 1.95
CA PRO A 50 -15.89 -3.04 0.94
C PRO A 50 -14.40 -3.27 1.21
N ARG A 51 -13.98 -4.54 1.15
CA ARG A 51 -12.61 -4.97 1.46
C ARG A 51 -11.77 -5.17 0.21
N LEU A 52 -10.46 -4.98 0.33
CA LEU A 52 -9.52 -5.39 -0.71
C LEU A 52 -9.52 -6.92 -0.85
N ASN A 53 -9.59 -7.41 -2.08
CA ASN A 53 -9.37 -8.82 -2.36
C ASN A 53 -7.88 -9.18 -2.29
N ALA A 54 -7.55 -10.47 -2.40
CA ALA A 54 -6.17 -10.96 -2.30
C ALA A 54 -5.21 -10.31 -3.31
N ASN A 55 -5.63 -10.11 -4.56
CA ASN A 55 -4.80 -9.53 -5.61
C ASN A 55 -4.56 -8.03 -5.36
N GLN A 56 -5.62 -7.29 -5.06
CA GLN A 56 -5.53 -5.86 -4.72
C GLN A 56 -4.65 -5.63 -3.48
N SER A 57 -4.73 -6.52 -2.50
CA SER A 57 -3.91 -6.46 -1.28
C SER A 57 -2.43 -6.69 -1.56
N LEU A 58 -2.10 -7.68 -2.41
CA LEU A 58 -0.71 -7.95 -2.81
C LEU A 58 -0.14 -6.82 -3.67
N GLU A 59 -0.92 -6.31 -4.61
CA GLU A 59 -0.55 -5.16 -5.43
C GLU A 59 -0.20 -3.95 -4.56
N LEU A 60 -1.06 -3.62 -3.60
CA LEU A 60 -0.82 -2.52 -2.66
C LEU A 60 0.44 -2.74 -1.82
N ALA A 61 0.69 -3.98 -1.37
CA ALA A 61 1.90 -4.33 -0.63
C ALA A 61 3.18 -4.08 -1.45
N PHE A 62 3.18 -4.42 -2.74
CA PHE A 62 4.32 -4.12 -3.63
C PHE A 62 4.51 -2.62 -3.85
N LEU A 63 3.44 -1.85 -4.10
CA LEU A 63 3.52 -0.40 -4.25
C LEU A 63 4.10 0.28 -3.00
N ILE A 64 3.68 -0.17 -1.81
CA ILE A 64 4.23 0.32 -0.53
C ILE A 64 5.70 -0.07 -0.39
N ALA A 65 6.07 -1.30 -0.69
CA ALA A 65 7.45 -1.77 -0.61
C ALA A 65 8.38 -0.97 -1.53
N GLU A 66 7.93 -0.63 -2.74
CA GLU A 66 8.66 0.24 -3.67
C GLU A 66 8.84 1.66 -3.12
N GLY A 67 7.78 2.24 -2.57
CA GLY A 67 7.84 3.54 -1.89
C GLY A 67 8.86 3.58 -0.75
N LEU A 68 8.81 2.59 0.14
CA LEU A 68 9.76 2.47 1.26
C LEU A 68 11.20 2.22 0.79
N LYS A 69 11.39 1.44 -0.29
CA LYS A 69 12.71 1.21 -0.89
C LYS A 69 13.31 2.51 -1.41
N LYS A 70 12.51 3.33 -2.10
CA LYS A 70 12.93 4.65 -2.59
C LYS A 70 13.32 5.57 -1.43
N GLU A 71 12.52 5.60 -0.37
CA GLU A 71 12.80 6.42 0.80
C GLU A 71 14.11 6.05 1.49
N ARG A 72 14.36 4.76 1.73
CA ARG A 72 15.64 4.30 2.31
C ARG A 72 16.84 4.64 1.43
N ALA A 73 16.67 4.60 0.10
CA ALA A 73 17.75 4.95 -0.82
C ALA A 73 18.07 6.46 -0.81
N GLU A 74 17.06 7.31 -0.66
CA GLU A 74 17.22 8.76 -0.51
C GLU A 74 17.94 9.11 0.81
N ILE A 75 17.47 8.56 1.94
CA ILE A 75 18.12 8.74 3.25
C ILE A 75 19.60 8.34 3.20
N ARG A 76 19.93 7.19 2.56
CA ARG A 76 21.32 6.74 2.43
C ARG A 76 22.18 7.68 1.58
N ARG A 77 21.60 8.36 0.58
CA ARG A 77 22.33 9.35 -0.24
C ARG A 77 22.60 10.63 0.54
N GLU A 78 21.64 11.08 1.34
CA GLU A 78 21.75 12.29 2.14
C GLU A 78 22.72 12.11 3.33
N HIS A 79 22.79 10.91 3.89
CA HIS A 79 23.67 10.57 5.02
C HIS A 79 24.64 9.42 4.68
N PRO A 80 25.69 9.67 3.86
CA PRO A 80 26.59 8.62 3.40
C PRO A 80 27.54 8.05 4.48
N VAL A 81 27.61 8.67 5.66
CA VAL A 81 28.61 8.38 6.71
C VAL A 81 27.95 7.85 7.99
N ALA A 82 27.56 6.57 7.99
CA ALA A 82 27.29 5.81 9.23
C ALA A 82 27.78 4.34 9.12
N LEU A 83 28.67 4.05 8.16
CA LEU A 83 29.20 2.71 7.89
C LEU A 83 30.73 2.61 8.14
N GLY A 84 31.34 3.60 8.78
CA GLY A 84 32.80 3.64 9.00
C GLY A 84 33.23 4.16 10.38
N ALA A 85 32.38 4.04 11.40
CA ALA A 85 32.73 4.34 12.78
C ALA A 85 32.56 3.08 13.64
N TRP A 86 33.45 2.12 13.41
CA TRP A 86 33.85 1.08 14.37
C TRP A 86 35.37 1.02 14.33
#